data_AF-A0A699IE40-F1
#
_entry.id   AF-A0A699IE40-F1
#
_cell.length_a   1.000
_cell.length_b   1.000
_cell.length_c   1.000
_cell.angle_alpha   90.00
_cell.angle_beta   90.00
_cell.angle_gamma   90.00
#
_symmetry.space_group_name_H-M   'P 1'
#
loop_
_entity.id
_entity.type
_entity.pdbx_description
1 polymer ?
#
loop_
_entity_poly.entity_id
_entity_poly.type
_entity_poly.pdbx_seq_one_letter_code
_entity_poly.pdbx_strand_id
1 'polypeptide(L)'
;MDLMNRVCKPYLDKFVIAFIDDILIYSKDEKEHEEHLKAILELLKKGELYAKFSKCELWIPKVQFLGHVIDSQAIHVGPAKIESVKNLTSPKSPT
;
A
#
# COMPACT_ATOMS: atom_id res chain seq x y z
N MET A 1 6.21 -14.06 7.56
CA MET A 1 5.51 -12.86 7.08
C MET A 1 5.11 -11.92 8.23
N ASP A 2 5.83 -11.89 9.36
CA ASP A 2 5.44 -11.07 10.52
C ASP A 2 6.28 -9.78 10.68
N LEU A 3 7.43 -9.68 10.00
CA LEU A 3 8.39 -8.60 10.24
C LEU A 3 7.77 -7.21 10.06
N MET A 4 7.14 -6.95 8.92
CA MET A 4 6.52 -5.65 8.65
C MET A 4 5.36 -5.36 9.60
N ASN A 5 4.57 -6.39 9.92
CA ASN A 5 3.48 -6.22 10.88
C ASN A 5 4.01 -5.86 12.28
N ARG A 6 5.12 -6.48 12.70
CA ARG A 6 5.75 -6.21 13.98
C ARG A 6 6.43 -4.84 14.03
N VAL A 7 7.12 -4.45 12.96
CA VAL A 7 7.78 -3.13 12.86
C VAL A 7 6.73 -2.03 12.81
N CYS A 8 5.74 -2.13 11.93
CA CYS A 8 4.68 -1.12 11.74
C CYS A 8 3.58 -1.17 12.80
N LYS A 9 3.59 -2.16 13.72
CA LYS A 9 2.58 -2.37 14.76
C LYS A 9 2.09 -1.09 15.48
N PRO A 10 2.95 -0.10 15.80
CA PRO A 10 2.49 1.12 16.45
C PRO A 10 1.47 1.93 15.64
N TYR A 11 1.48 1.81 14.31
CA TYR A 11 0.73 2.62 13.36
C TYR A 11 -0.18 1.83 12.41
N LEU A 12 -0.09 0.49 12.43
CA LEU A 12 -1.02 -0.39 11.73
C LEU A 12 -2.46 -0.04 12.06
N ASP A 13 -3.31 -0.04 11.04
CA ASP A 13 -4.75 0.25 11.09
C ASP A 13 -5.11 1.66 11.61
N LYS A 14 -4.12 2.51 11.87
CA LYS A 14 -4.31 3.94 12.20
C LYS A 14 -4.15 4.80 10.95
N PHE A 15 -2.96 4.74 10.35
CA PHE A 15 -2.61 5.46 9.13
C PHE A 15 -1.68 4.64 8.21
N VAL A 16 -1.50 3.34 8.51
CA VAL A 16 -0.61 2.43 7.81
C VAL A 16 -1.31 1.12 7.51
N ILE A 17 -1.16 0.65 6.27
CA ILE A 17 -1.42 -0.73 5.88
C ILE A 17 -0.08 -1.32 5.43
N ALA A 18 0.30 -2.47 5.99
CA ALA A 18 1.51 -3.18 5.57
C ALA A 18 1.14 -4.54 4.98
N PHE A 19 1.76 -4.88 3.85
CA PHE A 19 1.61 -6.19 3.24
C PHE A 19 2.94 -6.68 2.67
N ILE A 20 3.50 -7.73 3.28
CA ILE A 20 4.80 -8.31 2.94
C ILE A 20 5.93 -7.27 2.97
N ASP A 21 6.21 -6.59 1.87
CA ASP A 21 7.24 -5.57 1.69
C ASP A 21 6.66 -4.19 1.33
N ASP A 22 5.38 -4.12 0.96
CA ASP A 22 4.69 -2.89 0.60
C ASP A 22 4.03 -2.22 1.81
N ILE A 23 4.18 -0.90 1.90
CA ILE A 23 3.60 -0.07 2.96
C ILE A 23 2.78 1.03 2.30
N LEU A 24 1.49 1.09 2.63
CA LEU A 24 0.63 2.20 2.30
C LEU A 24 0.52 3.13 3.51
N ILE A 25 0.75 4.42 3.29
CA ILE A 25 0.57 5.47 4.29
C ILE A 25 -0.56 6.38 3.78
N TYR A 26 -1.57 6.63 4.59
CA TYR A 26 -2.70 7.49 4.23
C TYR A 26 -2.92 8.57 5.30
N SER A 27 -3.39 9.74 4.91
CA SER A 27 -3.53 10.92 5.80
C SER A 27 -4.61 11.84 5.26
N LYS A 28 -5.15 12.73 6.11
CA LYS A 28 -6.25 13.63 5.72
C LYS A 28 -5.78 14.83 4.92
N ASP A 29 -4.59 15.33 5.23
CA ASP A 29 -3.97 16.48 4.60
C ASP A 29 -2.44 16.30 4.49
N GLU A 30 -1.80 17.19 3.71
CA GLU A 30 -0.37 17.12 3.42
C GLU A 30 0.51 17.26 4.66
N LYS A 31 0.08 18.07 5.65
CA LYS A 31 0.85 18.29 6.88
C LYS A 31 0.84 17.04 7.74
N GLU A 32 -0.33 16.45 7.96
CA GLU A 32 -0.46 15.17 8.65
C GLU A 32 0.32 14.06 7.91
N HIS A 33 0.34 14.11 6.58
CA HIS A 33 1.06 13.14 5.76
C HIS A 33 2.58 13.23 5.90
N GLU A 34 3.13 14.45 6.00
CA GLU A 34 4.55 14.66 6.31
C GLU A 34 4.93 14.06 7.66
N GLU A 35 4.11 14.30 8.69
CA GLU A 35 4.32 13.76 10.04
C GLU A 35 4.25 12.22 10.04
N HIS A 36 3.27 11.64 9.37
CA HIS A 36 3.13 10.19 9.23
C HIS A 36 4.28 9.55 8.44
N LEU A 37 4.71 10.15 7.32
CA LEU A 37 5.85 9.64 6.57
C LEU A 37 7.12 9.65 7.41
N LYS A 38 7.37 10.75 8.13
CA LYS A 38 8.54 10.88 9.00
C LYS A 38 8.54 9.78 10.07
N ALA A 39 7.40 9.56 10.73
CA ALA A 39 7.26 8.51 11.74
C ALA A 39 7.56 7.11 11.18
N ILE A 40 7.12 6.82 9.95
CA ILE A 40 7.38 5.52 9.32
C ILE A 40 8.82 5.37 8.88
N LEU A 41 9.43 6.39 8.30
CA LEU A 41 10.86 6.34 7.94
C LEU A 41 11.75 6.18 9.17
N GLU A 42 11.44 6.84 10.29
CA GLU A 42 12.15 6.65 11.56
C GLU A 42 11.97 5.23 12.13
N LEU A 43 10.77 4.67 12.01
CA LEU A 43 10.46 3.32 12.45
C LEU A 43 11.19 2.26 11.62
N LEU A 44 11.20 2.42 10.30
CA LEU A 44 11.95 1.55 9.39
C LEU A 44 13.45 1.60 9.71
N LYS A 45 13.99 2.81 9.90
CA LYS A 45 15.39 3.00 10.28
C LYS A 45 15.75 2.29 11.60
N LYS A 46 14.88 2.33 12.60
CA LYS A 46 15.08 1.59 13.88
C LYS A 46 15.04 0.07 13.71
N GLY A 47 14.25 -0.42 12.74
CA GLY A 47 14.19 -1.82 12.38
C GLY A 47 15.27 -2.27 11.39
N GLU A 48 16.24 -1.41 11.07
CA GLU A 48 17.27 -1.66 10.03
C GLU A 48 16.67 -2.01 8.66
N LEU A 49 15.50 -1.44 8.37
CA LEU A 49 14.80 -1.56 7.10
C LEU A 49 14.91 -0.27 6.31
N TYR A 50 15.02 -0.39 4.99
CA TYR A 50 15.23 0.74 4.09
C TYR A 50 14.27 0.66 2.91
N ALA A 51 13.49 1.72 2.73
CA ALA A 51 12.63 1.85 1.57
C ALA A 51 13.48 2.16 0.32
N LYS A 52 13.21 1.46 -0.78
CA LYS A 52 13.85 1.76 -2.06
C LYS A 52 13.17 2.96 -2.70
N PHE A 53 13.81 4.13 -2.63
CA PHE A 53 13.24 5.40 -3.14
C PHE A 53 12.71 5.31 -4.57
N SER A 54 13.39 4.59 -5.46
CA SER A 54 12.96 4.42 -6.86
C SER A 54 11.66 3.62 -7.05
N LYS A 55 11.13 3.01 -5.99
CA LYS A 55 9.85 2.29 -5.97
C LYS A 55 8.79 2.99 -5.12
N CYS A 56 9.14 4.08 -4.45
CA CYS A 56 8.21 4.81 -3.60
C CYS A 56 7.41 5.80 -4.44
N GLU A 57 6.10 5.76 -4.30
CA GLU A 57 5.22 6.79 -4.82
C GLU A 57 4.79 7.67 -3.64
N LEU A 58 5.23 8.93 -3.63
CA LEU A 58 4.97 9.88 -2.55
C LEU A 58 4.15 11.06 -3.06
N TRP A 59 3.28 11.55 -2.19
CA TRP A 59 2.51 12.79 -2.32
C TRP A 59 1.54 12.76 -3.51
N ILE A 60 0.88 11.61 -3.67
CA ILE A 60 -0.09 11.39 -4.73
C ILE A 60 -1.50 11.29 -4.16
N PRO A 61 -2.51 11.92 -4.79
CA PRO A 61 -3.89 11.86 -4.32
C PRO A 61 -4.56 10.50 -4.61
N LYS A 62 -3.91 9.66 -5.42
CA LYS A 62 -4.38 8.35 -5.84
C LYS A 62 -3.20 7.42 -6.06
N VAL A 63 -3.24 6.24 -5.46
CA VAL A 63 -2.15 5.25 -5.49
C VAL A 63 -2.66 3.87 -5.89
N GLN A 64 -1.82 3.10 -6.59
CA GLN A 64 -2.08 1.69 -6.84
C GLN A 64 -1.42 0.84 -5.76
N PHE A 65 -2.21 0.04 -5.04
CA PHE A 65 -1.74 -0.80 -3.94
C PHE A 65 -2.39 -2.20 -4.04
N LEU A 66 -1.58 -3.26 -4.14
CA LEU A 66 -2.03 -4.66 -4.23
C LEU A 66 -3.11 -4.92 -5.31
N GLY A 67 -3.02 -4.22 -6.45
CA GLY A 67 -3.99 -4.34 -7.55
C GLY A 67 -5.32 -3.61 -7.32
N HIS A 68 -5.40 -2.81 -6.25
CA HIS A 68 -6.45 -1.84 -6.00
C HIS A 68 -5.95 -0.44 -6.31
N VAL A 69 -6.88 0.44 -6.64
CA VAL A 69 -6.64 1.87 -6.80
C VAL A 69 -7.32 2.56 -5.63
N ILE A 70 -6.56 3.32 -4.86
CA ILE A 70 -7.04 3.96 -3.63
C ILE A 70 -6.95 5.48 -3.83
N ASP A 71 -8.05 6.17 -3.55
CA ASP A 71 -8.12 7.63 -3.53
C ASP A 71 -8.86 8.13 -2.27
N SER A 72 -9.09 9.44 -2.18
CA SER A 72 -9.77 10.07 -1.04
C SER A 72 -11.25 9.69 -0.87
N GLN A 73 -11.87 9.08 -1.89
CA GLN A 73 -13.29 8.73 -1.89
C GLN A 73 -13.51 7.26 -1.58
N ALA A 74 -12.74 6.38 -2.21
CA ALA A 74 -12.97 4.94 -2.11
C ALA A 74 -11.75 4.08 -2.50
N ILE A 75 -11.89 2.79 -2.22
CA ILE A 75 -11.05 1.74 -2.78
C ILE A 75 -11.73 1.21 -4.04
N HIS A 76 -11.05 1.33 -5.17
CA HIS A 76 -11.51 0.88 -6.47
C HIS A 76 -10.75 -0.38 -6.88
N VAL A 77 -11.42 -1.28 -7.61
CA VAL A 77 -10.73 -2.40 -8.25
C VAL A 77 -9.90 -1.85 -9.40
N GLY A 78 -8.61 -2.24 -9.48
CA GLY A 78 -7.74 -1.76 -10.55
C GLY A 78 -8.25 -2.17 -11.95
N PRO A 79 -8.16 -1.27 -12.96
CA PRO A 79 -8.70 -1.52 -14.29
C PRO A 79 -8.11 -2.78 -14.96
N ALA A 80 -6.82 -3.06 -14.76
CA ALA A 80 -6.18 -4.28 -15.27
C ALA A 80 -6.80 -5.57 -14.69
N LYS A 81 -7.22 -5.56 -13.42
CA LYS A 81 -7.88 -6.69 -12.78
C LYS A 81 -9.29 -6.88 -13.34
N ILE A 82 -10.01 -5.79 -13.62
CA ILE A 82 -11.33 -5.82 -14.28
C ILE A 82 -11.21 -6.39 -15.69
N GLU A 83 -10.23 -5.94 -16.48
CA GLU A 83 -10.00 -6.44 -17.84
C GLU A 83 -9.64 -7.92 -17.86
N SER A 84 -8.78 -8.37 -16.93
CA SER A 84 -8.40 -9.78 -16.82
C SER A 84 -9.61 -10.70 -16.60
N VAL A 85 -10.59 -10.26 -15.80
CA VAL A 85 -11.83 -11.01 -15.57
C VAL A 85 -12.77 -10.92 -16.78
N LYS A 86 -12.91 -9.75 -17.41
CA LYS A 86 -13.77 -9.58 -18.60
C LYS A 86 -13.30 -10.43 -19.79
N ASN A 87 -11.99 -10.59 -19.95
CA ASN A 87 -11.38 -11.36 -21.03
C ASN A 87 -11.18 -12.84 -20.65
N LEU A 88 -11.66 -13.27 -19.49
CA LEU A 88 -11.51 -14.64 -19.04
C LEU A 88 -12.37 -15.55 -19.91
N THR A 89 -11.72 -16.44 -20.65
CA THR A 89 -12.42 -17.48 -21.41
C THR A 89 -12.89 -18.58 -20.47
N SER A 90 -14.08 -19.14 -20.74
CA SER A 90 -14.63 -20.23 -19.93
C SER A 90 -13.64 -21.39 -19.86
N PRO A 91 -13.28 -21.87 -18.66
CA PRO A 91 -12.40 -23.03 -18.52
C PRO A 91 -13.01 -24.23 -19.23
N LYS A 92 -12.25 -24.90 -20.11
CA LYS A 92 -12.72 -26.04 -20.91
C LYS A 92 -12.53 -27.39 -20.23
N SER A 93 -11.85 -27.41 -19.10
CA SER A 93 -11.57 -28.63 -18.34
C SER A 93 -11.38 -28.29 -16.86
N PRO A 94 -11.91 -29.12 -15.94
CA PRO A 94 -11.50 -29.08 -14.54
C PRO A 94 -10.05 -29.60 -14.47
N THR A 95 -9.20 -28.92 -13.71
CA THR A 95 -7.87 -29.42 -13.36
C THR A 95 -7.99 -30.58 -12.38
#